data_AF-A0A9X6G274-F1
#
_entry.id   AF-A0A9X6G274-F1
#
_cell.length_a   1.000
_cell.length_b   1.000
_cell.length_c   1.000
_cell.angle_alpha   90.00
_cell.angle_beta   90.00
_cell.angle_gamma   90.00
#
_symmetry.space_group_name_H-M   'P 1'
#
loop_
_entity.id
_entity.type
_entity.pdbx_description
1 polymer ?
#
loop_
_entity_poly.entity_id
_entity_poly.type
_entity_poly.pdbx_seq_one_letter_code
_entity_poly.pdbx_strand_id
1 'polypeptide(L)'
;MQKREKIFSLRKELGKKLKNNGFSKEFMDIQLKFRKPINQYSTAELKEETLKALIKYYRRKIEQVTSYKELEEIIEGIPFSRQSIEISEIEEEGYSSAIHLLTDINPKLKERRNDYKERFTVRNFKELLPINIKVKKFSNNKQQFLEKTGIAFGKIPIRKSAHLRSYRIKTDYKSYRLIDLGTLLAEAFLENSLELFIISNPELYEYQGIKFCFENKMENGNVIDVYVDMKIDNMNAEGRMVFEKLKKFKYISANAELNIIPVVDETRSFYKLYLNSEYNVIHNFNDLHYKIMLREFIDRQENIKKHIKIRGDKATVYARFFETKKHINKSTFKVMKNNCFKENFGYVELDNDVGAMCS
;
A
#
# COMPACT_ATOMS: atom_id res chain seq x y z
N MET A 1 -24.65 26.89 26.45
CA MET A 1 -23.61 25.89 26.13
C MET A 1 -23.15 26.09 24.69
N GLN A 2 -21.91 26.55 24.47
CA GLN A 2 -21.34 26.65 23.13
C GLN A 2 -20.97 25.24 22.64
N LYS A 3 -21.61 24.77 21.56
CA LYS A 3 -21.16 23.60 20.80
C LYS A 3 -19.75 23.90 20.27
N ARG A 4 -18.74 23.21 20.82
CA ARG A 4 -17.39 23.19 20.28
C ARG A 4 -17.40 22.32 19.03
N GLU A 5 -17.42 22.92 17.85
CA GLU A 5 -17.29 22.19 16.58
C GLU A 5 -15.82 22.00 16.18
N LYS A 6 -15.53 20.81 15.63
CA LYS A 6 -14.20 20.20 15.47
C LYS A 6 -13.37 20.89 14.38
N ILE A 7 -12.12 21.23 14.72
CA ILE A 7 -11.05 21.68 13.81
C ILE A 7 -10.92 20.74 12.59
N PHE A 8 -11.06 21.30 11.39
CA PHE A 8 -10.86 20.63 10.11
C PHE A 8 -9.36 20.37 9.87
N SER A 9 -8.91 19.13 10.06
CA SER A 9 -7.53 18.74 9.74
C SER A 9 -7.51 18.04 8.39
N LEU A 10 -6.83 18.62 7.39
CA LEU A 10 -6.62 18.01 6.06
C LEU A 10 -6.06 16.58 6.18
N ARG A 11 -5.19 16.34 7.18
CA ARG A 11 -4.65 15.01 7.48
C ARG A 11 -5.73 14.04 7.97
N LYS A 12 -6.66 14.49 8.81
CA LYS A 12 -7.82 13.68 9.24
C LYS A 12 -8.77 13.39 8.08
N GLU A 13 -9.03 14.36 7.20
CA GLU A 13 -9.85 14.14 6.00
C GLU A 13 -9.18 13.14 5.05
N LEU A 14 -7.86 13.28 4.81
CA LEU A 14 -7.09 12.34 4.00
C LEU A 14 -7.14 10.93 4.57
N GLY A 15 -6.88 10.78 5.87
CA GLY A 15 -6.98 9.48 6.53
C GLY A 15 -8.37 8.86 6.41
N LYS A 16 -9.44 9.67 6.56
CA LYS A 16 -10.82 9.20 6.39
C LYS A 16 -11.12 8.80 4.95
N LYS A 17 -10.73 9.60 3.96
CA LYS A 17 -10.95 9.28 2.53
C LYS A 17 -10.18 8.05 2.10
N LEU A 18 -8.92 7.90 2.50
CA LEU A 18 -8.12 6.70 2.24
C LEU A 18 -8.79 5.47 2.84
N LYS A 19 -9.15 5.51 4.14
CA LYS A 19 -9.83 4.40 4.81
C LYS A 19 -11.14 4.02 4.13
N ASN A 20 -11.97 5.01 3.79
CA ASN A 20 -13.25 4.78 3.11
C ASN A 20 -13.10 4.17 1.71
N ASN A 21 -11.93 4.29 1.08
CA ASN A 21 -11.64 3.70 -0.23
C ASN A 21 -10.81 2.40 -0.10
N GLY A 22 -10.63 1.84 1.10
CA GLY A 22 -9.89 0.60 1.31
C GLY A 22 -8.36 0.73 1.33
N PHE A 23 -7.83 1.94 1.54
CA PHE A 23 -6.38 2.17 1.65
C PHE A 23 -5.90 2.20 3.11
N SER A 24 -4.69 1.69 3.34
CA SER A 24 -3.99 1.86 4.62
C SER A 24 -3.71 3.33 4.92
N LYS A 25 -3.80 3.70 6.20
CA LYS A 25 -3.47 5.05 6.70
C LYS A 25 -2.01 5.43 6.41
N GLU A 26 -1.09 4.47 6.32
CA GLU A 26 0.32 4.74 6.05
C GLU A 26 0.54 5.38 4.67
N PHE A 27 -0.39 5.18 3.72
CA PHE A 27 -0.33 5.86 2.43
C PHE A 27 -0.39 7.38 2.57
N MET A 28 -0.87 7.96 3.67
CA MET A 28 -0.81 9.40 3.90
C MET A 28 0.62 9.95 3.80
N ASP A 29 1.59 9.20 4.33
CA ASP A 29 2.97 9.67 4.52
C ASP A 29 3.90 9.16 3.39
N ILE A 30 3.44 8.21 2.58
CA ILE A 30 4.14 7.68 1.41
C ILE A 30 3.99 8.65 0.24
N GLN A 31 5.09 9.09 -0.37
CA GLN A 31 5.06 9.90 -1.59
C GLN A 31 5.53 9.10 -2.78
N LEU A 32 4.62 8.84 -3.72
CA LEU A 32 4.95 8.22 -5.00
C LEU A 32 5.35 9.34 -5.99
N LYS A 33 6.49 9.17 -6.65
CA LYS A 33 6.99 10.13 -7.64
C LYS A 33 7.06 9.46 -9.00
N PHE A 34 6.08 9.75 -9.83
CA PHE A 34 6.01 9.26 -11.20
C PHE A 34 6.58 10.31 -12.17
N ARG A 35 7.41 9.87 -13.12
CA ARG A 35 8.04 10.71 -14.15
C ARG A 35 7.15 10.90 -15.38
N LYS A 36 6.21 9.98 -15.61
CA LYS A 36 5.21 10.03 -16.68
C LYS A 36 3.81 9.78 -16.10
N PRO A 37 2.72 10.05 -16.84
CA PRO A 37 1.38 9.65 -16.44
C PRO A 37 1.27 8.14 -16.11
N ILE A 38 0.47 7.79 -15.09
CA ILE A 38 0.34 6.41 -14.56
C ILE A 38 -0.07 5.41 -15.67
N ASN A 39 -0.95 5.84 -16.58
CA ASN A 39 -1.42 5.03 -17.71
C ASN A 39 -0.33 4.66 -18.73
N GLN A 40 0.81 5.37 -18.75
CA GLN A 40 1.95 5.11 -19.65
C GLN A 40 3.00 4.15 -19.06
N TYR A 41 2.86 3.73 -17.82
CA TYR A 41 3.76 2.75 -17.22
C TYR A 41 3.28 1.32 -17.48
N SER A 42 4.21 0.40 -17.75
CA SER A 42 3.91 -1.02 -17.64
C SER A 42 3.63 -1.39 -16.18
N THR A 43 2.91 -2.47 -15.93
CA THR A 43 2.62 -2.93 -14.57
C THR A 43 3.90 -3.26 -13.79
N ALA A 44 4.93 -3.78 -14.46
CA ALA A 44 6.22 -4.07 -13.85
C ALA A 44 6.93 -2.79 -13.42
N GLU A 45 6.95 -1.76 -14.28
CA GLU A 45 7.53 -0.46 -13.95
C GLU A 45 6.76 0.21 -12.79
N LEU A 46 5.42 0.17 -12.79
CA LEU A 46 4.61 0.69 -11.69
C LEU A 46 4.93 0.02 -10.36
N LYS A 47 5.03 -1.32 -10.37
CA LYS A 47 5.39 -2.09 -9.18
C LYS A 47 6.77 -1.68 -8.68
N GLU A 48 7.75 -1.56 -9.57
CA GLU A 48 9.11 -1.21 -9.21
C GLU A 48 9.21 0.20 -8.61
N GLU A 49 8.60 1.21 -9.25
CA GLU A 49 8.63 2.59 -8.74
C GLU A 49 7.88 2.71 -7.41
N THR A 50 6.77 1.98 -7.25
CA THR A 50 6.03 1.94 -5.99
C THR A 50 6.85 1.29 -4.88
N LEU A 51 7.48 0.15 -5.15
CA LEU A 51 8.36 -0.53 -4.19
C LEU A 51 9.57 0.33 -3.82
N LYS A 52 10.20 1.03 -4.77
CA LYS A 52 11.30 1.98 -4.46
C LYS A 52 10.88 3.02 -3.43
N ALA A 53 9.68 3.60 -3.57
CA ALA A 53 9.16 4.58 -2.63
C ALA A 53 8.86 3.96 -1.25
N LEU A 54 8.22 2.79 -1.23
CA LEU A 54 7.89 2.05 0.00
C LEU A 54 9.13 1.58 0.76
N ILE A 55 10.12 1.03 0.06
CA ILE A 55 11.41 0.62 0.64
C ILE A 55 12.08 1.81 1.31
N LYS A 56 12.09 2.96 0.63
CA LYS A 56 12.66 4.20 1.20
C LYS A 56 11.89 4.67 2.43
N TYR A 57 10.57 4.56 2.43
CA TYR A 57 9.72 4.90 3.57
C TYR A 57 10.03 3.99 4.78
N TYR A 58 10.00 2.67 4.61
CA TYR A 58 10.26 1.73 5.71
C TYR A 58 11.69 1.79 6.20
N ARG A 59 12.69 1.97 5.33
CA ARG A 59 14.09 2.14 5.76
C ARG A 59 14.26 3.34 6.69
N ARG A 60 13.66 4.49 6.35
CA ARG A 60 13.68 5.67 7.22
C ARG A 60 13.00 5.42 8.55
N LYS A 61 11.87 4.69 8.54
CA LYS A 61 11.13 4.33 9.75
C LYS A 61 12.00 3.43 10.66
N ILE A 62 12.65 2.42 10.09
CA ILE A 62 13.51 1.47 10.81
C ILE A 62 14.81 2.12 11.30
N GLU A 63 15.42 3.04 10.53
CA GLU A 63 16.65 3.73 10.93
C GLU A 63 16.50 4.47 12.28
N GLN A 64 15.29 4.97 12.57
CA GLN A 64 14.95 5.69 13.79
C GLN A 64 14.70 4.77 14.99
N VAL A 65 14.54 3.46 14.77
CA VAL A 65 14.19 2.51 15.82
C VAL A 65 15.38 2.23 16.74
N THR A 66 15.10 2.14 18.03
CA THR A 66 16.09 1.87 19.08
C THR A 66 15.91 0.52 19.79
N SER A 67 14.75 -0.13 19.63
CA SER A 67 14.42 -1.38 20.33
C SER A 67 13.71 -2.38 19.42
N TYR A 68 13.71 -3.67 19.80
CA TYR A 68 12.97 -4.70 19.08
C TYR A 68 11.46 -4.48 19.12
N LYS A 69 10.94 -4.02 20.26
CA LYS A 69 9.51 -3.70 20.42
C LYS A 69 9.03 -2.65 19.41
N GLU A 70 9.82 -1.60 19.19
CA GLU A 70 9.51 -0.59 18.16
C GLU A 70 9.55 -1.18 16.74
N LEU A 71 10.41 -2.18 16.46
CA LEU A 71 10.38 -2.91 15.18
C LEU A 71 9.09 -3.73 15.03
N GLU A 72 8.66 -4.41 16.09
CA GLU A 72 7.41 -5.17 16.13
C GLU A 72 6.21 -4.25 15.86
N GLU A 73 6.15 -3.09 16.51
CA GLU A 73 5.10 -2.09 16.27
C GLU A 73 5.04 -1.60 14.81
N ILE A 74 6.19 -1.49 14.13
CA ILE A 74 6.23 -1.19 12.68
C ILE A 74 5.61 -2.33 11.88
N ILE A 75 5.93 -3.58 12.23
CA ILE A 75 5.45 -4.78 11.53
C ILE A 75 3.95 -4.96 11.74
N GLU A 76 3.46 -4.80 12.96
CA GLU A 76 2.03 -4.83 13.31
C GLU A 76 1.23 -3.73 12.60
N GLY A 77 1.89 -2.61 12.25
CA GLY A 77 1.29 -1.55 11.45
C GLY A 77 1.01 -1.94 9.99
N ILE A 78 1.61 -3.02 9.49
CA ILE A 78 1.35 -3.53 8.14
C ILE A 78 -0.01 -4.22 8.13
N PRO A 79 -0.91 -3.87 7.21
CA PRO A 79 -2.20 -4.55 7.10
C PRO A 79 -1.99 -6.04 6.91
N PHE A 80 -2.65 -6.87 7.71
CA PHE A 80 -2.60 -8.32 7.56
C PHE A 80 -3.59 -8.78 6.48
N SER A 81 -3.10 -9.61 5.56
CA SER A 81 -3.88 -10.32 4.55
C SER A 81 -3.09 -11.58 4.19
N ARG A 82 -2.55 -11.66 2.97
CA ARG A 82 -1.87 -12.84 2.43
C ARG A 82 -0.49 -13.10 2.97
N GLN A 83 0.15 -12.09 3.54
CA GLN A 83 1.49 -12.21 4.11
C GLN A 83 1.54 -11.65 5.54
N SER A 84 2.09 -12.40 6.48
CA SER A 84 2.54 -11.88 7.78
C SER A 84 4.03 -12.02 7.94
N ILE A 85 4.57 -11.16 8.79
CA ILE A 85 5.98 -11.13 9.18
C ILE A 85 5.99 -11.19 10.71
N GLU A 86 6.80 -12.08 11.24
CA GLU A 86 7.10 -12.21 12.66
C GLU A 86 8.61 -12.06 12.81
N ILE A 87 9.06 -11.40 13.87
CA ILE A 87 10.48 -11.27 14.19
C ILE A 87 10.73 -11.80 15.59
N SER A 88 11.95 -12.26 15.83
CA SER A 88 12.44 -12.58 17.17
C SER A 88 13.91 -12.23 17.29
N GLU A 89 14.39 -12.01 18.51
CA GLU A 89 15.81 -11.77 18.77
C GLU A 89 16.64 -13.02 18.39
N ILE A 90 17.92 -12.81 18.07
CA ILE A 90 18.89 -13.91 17.97
C ILE A 90 19.42 -14.18 19.37
N GLU A 91 18.91 -15.23 20.00
CA GLU A 91 19.32 -15.68 21.34
C GLU A 91 20.57 -16.58 21.24
N GLU A 92 21.74 -15.98 21.06
CA GLU A 92 23.01 -16.71 21.06
C GLU A 92 24.02 -16.03 21.99
N GLU A 93 24.42 -16.74 23.05
CA GLU A 93 25.46 -16.30 23.97
C GLU A 93 26.84 -16.56 23.35
N GLY A 94 27.60 -15.50 23.10
CA GLY A 94 28.92 -15.60 22.47
C GLY A 94 28.88 -15.47 20.95
N TYR A 95 29.79 -16.17 20.26
CA TYR A 95 29.94 -16.07 18.81
C TYR A 95 28.68 -16.56 18.09
N SER A 96 28.19 -15.79 17.13
CA SER A 96 27.05 -16.15 16.31
C SER A 96 27.41 -16.22 14.83
N SER A 97 27.22 -17.40 14.22
CA SER A 97 27.42 -17.57 12.77
C SER A 97 26.49 -16.66 11.96
N ALA A 98 25.28 -16.39 12.45
CA ALA A 98 24.33 -15.47 11.82
C ALA A 98 24.90 -14.04 11.77
N ILE A 99 25.42 -13.55 12.89
CA ILE A 99 26.06 -12.23 12.99
C ILE A 99 27.30 -12.16 12.10
N HIS A 100 28.11 -13.22 12.08
CA HIS A 100 29.28 -13.31 11.22
C HIS A 100 28.91 -13.14 9.75
N LEU A 101 27.91 -13.89 9.26
CA LEU A 101 27.44 -13.80 7.87
C LEU A 101 26.85 -12.43 7.53
N LEU A 102 26.03 -11.88 8.41
CA LEU A 102 25.42 -10.55 8.22
C LEU A 102 26.50 -9.46 8.12
N THR A 103 27.56 -9.59 8.92
CA THR A 103 28.72 -8.67 8.91
C THR A 103 29.54 -8.84 7.64
N ASP A 104 29.82 -10.09 7.23
CA ASP A 104 30.65 -10.39 6.05
C ASP A 104 30.04 -9.92 4.73
N ILE A 105 28.72 -9.88 4.65
CA ILE A 105 28.01 -9.42 3.45
C ILE A 105 27.89 -7.89 3.41
N ASN A 106 28.08 -7.22 4.55
CA ASN A 106 28.12 -5.77 4.60
C ASN A 106 29.56 -5.24 4.62
N PRO A 107 30.07 -4.66 3.51
CA PRO A 107 31.43 -4.15 3.46
C PRO A 107 31.72 -3.05 4.50
N LYS A 108 30.72 -2.27 4.93
CA LYS A 108 30.90 -1.20 5.94
C LYS A 108 31.12 -1.75 7.35
N LEU A 109 30.74 -2.99 7.60
CA LEU A 109 30.94 -3.64 8.90
C LEU A 109 32.24 -4.48 8.92
N LYS A 110 32.89 -4.67 7.76
CA LYS A 110 34.15 -5.41 7.64
C LYS A 110 35.35 -4.70 8.27
N GLU A 111 35.27 -3.39 8.52
CA GLU A 111 36.39 -2.60 9.06
C GLU A 111 36.54 -2.73 10.59
N ARG A 112 35.54 -3.26 11.32
CA ARG A 112 35.56 -3.39 12.78
C ARG A 112 36.50 -4.51 13.31
N ARG A 113 37.61 -4.79 12.62
CA ARG A 113 38.34 -6.06 12.78
C ARG A 113 39.59 -6.04 13.72
N ASN A 114 39.41 -6.02 15.07
CA ASN A 114 40.28 -6.43 16.27
C ASN A 114 40.63 -7.95 16.62
N ASP A 115 39.70 -8.81 17.11
CA ASP A 115 39.76 -10.32 17.16
C ASP A 115 38.52 -11.04 16.54
N TYR A 116 38.65 -12.18 15.82
CA TYR A 116 37.52 -12.86 15.14
C TYR A 116 36.38 -13.32 16.07
N LYS A 117 36.63 -13.93 17.22
CA LYS A 117 35.54 -14.58 17.99
C LYS A 117 34.69 -13.59 18.79
N GLU A 118 35.32 -12.62 19.44
CA GLU A 118 34.61 -11.64 20.27
C GLU A 118 33.78 -10.67 19.43
N ARG A 119 34.20 -10.35 18.20
CA ARG A 119 33.50 -9.37 17.36
C ARG A 119 32.09 -9.80 16.96
N PHE A 120 31.89 -11.06 16.56
CA PHE A 120 30.62 -11.51 15.95
C PHE A 120 29.63 -12.03 16.98
N THR A 121 29.55 -11.37 18.13
CA THR A 121 28.57 -11.67 19.18
C THR A 121 27.32 -10.81 18.96
N VAL A 122 26.15 -11.31 19.37
CA VAL A 122 24.89 -10.55 19.29
C VAL A 122 25.00 -9.24 20.09
N ARG A 123 25.67 -9.29 21.25
CA ARG A 123 25.89 -8.13 22.13
C ARG A 123 26.63 -6.98 21.44
N ASN A 124 27.64 -7.28 20.63
CA ASN A 124 28.48 -6.27 19.96
C ASN A 124 27.79 -5.60 18.76
N PHE A 125 26.67 -6.14 18.31
CA PHE A 125 25.87 -5.60 17.22
C PHE A 125 24.42 -5.34 17.64
N LYS A 126 24.14 -5.29 18.95
CA LYS A 126 22.78 -5.07 19.49
C LYS A 126 22.17 -3.78 18.95
N GLU A 127 22.98 -2.76 18.70
CA GLU A 127 22.54 -1.48 18.13
C GLU A 127 22.01 -1.61 16.70
N LEU A 128 22.36 -2.67 15.98
CA LEU A 128 21.89 -2.95 14.62
C LEU A 128 20.62 -3.82 14.59
N LEU A 129 20.15 -4.24 15.77
CA LEU A 129 18.97 -5.08 15.99
C LEU A 129 19.04 -6.39 15.19
N PRO A 130 19.93 -7.32 15.54
CA PRO A 130 20.01 -8.62 14.88
C PRO A 130 18.77 -9.46 15.18
N ILE A 131 18.08 -9.93 14.14
CA ILE A 131 16.79 -10.59 14.25
C ILE A 131 16.70 -11.85 13.39
N ASN A 132 15.95 -12.83 13.90
CA ASN A 132 15.33 -13.87 13.11
C ASN A 132 14.02 -13.33 12.54
N ILE A 133 13.72 -13.68 11.29
CA ILE A 133 12.51 -13.27 10.59
C ILE A 133 11.79 -14.53 10.14
N LYS A 134 10.51 -14.63 10.45
CA LYS A 134 9.59 -15.65 9.96
C LYS A 134 8.51 -14.99 9.10
N VAL A 135 8.38 -15.43 7.86
CA VAL A 135 7.39 -14.92 6.90
C VAL A 135 6.41 -16.05 6.61
N LYS A 136 5.12 -15.81 6.88
CA LYS A 136 4.03 -16.72 6.46
C LYS A 136 3.36 -16.08 5.25
N LYS A 137 3.35 -16.77 4.11
CA LYS A 137 2.73 -16.29 2.87
C LYS A 137 1.75 -17.31 2.32
N PHE A 138 0.52 -16.90 2.06
CA PHE A 138 -0.49 -17.76 1.47
C PHE A 138 -0.11 -18.10 0.02
N SER A 139 -0.04 -19.39 -0.30
CA SER A 139 0.28 -19.90 -1.63
C SER A 139 -0.98 -20.08 -2.45
N ASN A 140 -1.02 -19.44 -3.63
CA ASN A 140 -2.13 -19.55 -4.58
C ASN A 140 -2.34 -21.00 -5.04
N ASN A 141 -1.24 -21.69 -5.34
CA ASN A 141 -1.30 -23.01 -5.96
C ASN A 141 -1.62 -24.10 -4.94
N LYS A 142 -1.17 -23.94 -3.70
CA LYS A 142 -1.32 -24.96 -2.65
C LYS A 142 -2.45 -24.65 -1.66
N GLN A 143 -3.09 -23.48 -1.79
CA GLN A 143 -4.13 -23.00 -0.88
C GLN A 143 -3.77 -23.09 0.60
N GLN A 144 -2.48 -22.92 0.92
CA GLN A 144 -1.96 -23.01 2.29
C GLN A 144 -0.88 -21.98 2.52
N PHE A 145 -0.60 -21.67 3.78
CA PHE A 145 0.52 -20.83 4.16
C PHE A 145 1.85 -21.56 3.96
N LEU A 146 2.79 -20.89 3.32
CA LEU A 146 4.18 -21.28 3.23
C LEU A 146 4.99 -20.44 4.19
N GLU A 147 5.81 -21.10 5.00
CA GLU A 147 6.70 -20.43 5.94
C GLU A 147 8.11 -20.33 5.35
N LYS A 148 8.70 -19.14 5.47
CA LYS A 148 10.10 -18.89 5.15
C LYS A 148 10.76 -18.20 6.34
N THR A 149 11.89 -18.73 6.77
CA THR A 149 12.72 -18.11 7.80
C THR A 149 13.97 -17.49 7.18
N GLY A 150 14.50 -16.48 7.86
CA GLY A 150 15.77 -15.85 7.53
C GLY A 150 16.28 -14.99 8.68
N ILE A 151 17.42 -14.34 8.47
CA ILE A 151 18.09 -13.46 9.42
C ILE A 151 18.33 -12.09 8.80
N ALA A 152 18.40 -11.06 9.65
CA ALA A 152 18.71 -9.71 9.26
C ALA A 152 19.39 -8.93 10.39
N PHE A 153 20.13 -7.88 10.03
CA PHE A 153 20.24 -6.72 10.91
C PHE A 153 19.07 -5.81 10.57
N GLY A 154 18.15 -5.59 11.51
CA GLY A 154 16.94 -4.80 11.28
C GLY A 154 17.26 -3.44 10.66
N LYS A 155 18.28 -2.75 11.19
CA LYS A 155 18.66 -1.39 10.76
C LYS A 155 19.52 -1.30 9.52
N ILE A 156 20.09 -2.41 9.07
CA ILE A 156 21.11 -2.38 8.02
C ILE A 156 20.57 -3.00 6.73
N PRO A 157 20.55 -2.23 5.63
CA PRO A 157 20.05 -2.75 4.38
C PRO A 157 21.00 -3.78 3.79
N ILE A 158 20.42 -4.82 3.18
CA ILE A 158 21.11 -5.85 2.43
C ILE A 158 20.95 -5.54 0.93
N ARG A 159 22.00 -5.86 0.14
CA ARG A 159 21.94 -5.71 -1.32
C ARG A 159 20.83 -6.59 -1.90
N LYS A 160 20.11 -6.08 -2.91
CA LYS A 160 19.02 -6.81 -3.58
C LYS A 160 19.42 -8.21 -4.06
N SER A 161 20.67 -8.39 -4.53
CA SER A 161 21.20 -9.68 -5.00
C SER A 161 21.44 -10.72 -3.89
N ALA A 162 21.48 -10.30 -2.63
CA ALA A 162 21.61 -11.16 -1.47
C ALA A 162 20.27 -11.41 -0.75
N HIS A 163 19.24 -10.61 -1.04
CA HIS A 163 17.91 -10.77 -0.46
C HIS A 163 17.28 -12.11 -0.83
N LEU A 164 16.74 -12.82 0.17
CA LEU A 164 16.17 -14.17 0.11
C LEU A 164 17.13 -15.27 -0.39
N ARG A 165 18.41 -14.95 -0.57
CA ARG A 165 19.42 -15.93 -0.97
C ARG A 165 19.86 -16.74 0.23
N SER A 166 20.01 -18.05 0.02
CA SER A 166 20.55 -18.98 1.01
C SER A 166 22.08 -18.98 0.96
N TYR A 167 22.70 -18.93 2.12
CA TYR A 167 24.14 -19.01 2.33
C TYR A 167 24.43 -20.11 3.35
N ARG A 168 25.40 -20.97 3.03
CA ARG A 168 25.86 -21.99 3.97
C ARG A 168 27.14 -21.51 4.62
N ILE A 169 27.18 -21.54 5.94
CA ILE A 169 28.37 -21.16 6.70
C ILE A 169 29.14 -22.44 7.04
N LYS A 170 30.46 -22.43 6.83
CA LYS A 170 31.31 -23.60 7.08
C LYS A 170 31.49 -23.89 8.58
N THR A 171 31.32 -22.89 9.46
CA THR A 171 31.59 -23.01 10.89
C THR A 171 30.59 -23.90 11.62
N ASP A 172 29.32 -23.87 11.24
CA ASP A 172 28.25 -24.67 11.86
C ASP A 172 27.49 -25.54 10.86
N TYR A 173 27.89 -25.50 9.58
CA TYR A 173 27.24 -26.18 8.45
C TYR A 173 25.76 -25.82 8.25
N LYS A 174 25.25 -24.81 8.95
CA LYS A 174 23.87 -24.34 8.84
C LYS A 174 23.70 -23.47 7.60
N SER A 175 22.47 -23.46 7.09
CA SER A 175 22.08 -22.62 5.97
C SER A 175 21.20 -21.48 6.47
N TYR A 176 21.60 -20.25 6.14
CA TYR A 176 20.91 -19.03 6.52
C TYR A 176 20.37 -18.32 5.28
N ARG A 177 19.15 -17.80 5.35
CA ARG A 177 18.62 -16.89 4.34
C ARG A 177 18.74 -15.47 4.83
N LEU A 178 19.17 -14.57 3.96
CA LEU A 178 19.30 -13.16 4.31
C LEU A 178 18.10 -12.37 3.86
N ILE A 179 17.57 -11.53 4.73
CA ILE A 179 16.37 -10.75 4.46
C ILE A 179 16.68 -9.27 4.68
N ASP A 180 16.34 -8.43 3.70
CA ASP A 180 16.38 -6.98 3.84
C ASP A 180 15.02 -6.58 4.43
N LEU A 181 14.98 -6.22 5.71
CA LEU A 181 13.72 -5.98 6.41
C LEU A 181 12.90 -4.89 5.70
N GLY A 182 13.52 -3.78 5.31
CA GLY A 182 12.83 -2.71 4.58
C GLY A 182 12.20 -3.14 3.25
N THR A 183 12.88 -4.02 2.48
CA THR A 183 12.31 -4.64 1.26
C THR A 183 11.16 -5.56 1.59
N LEU A 184 11.32 -6.43 2.59
CA LEU A 184 10.28 -7.37 2.98
C LEU A 184 9.00 -6.66 3.46
N LEU A 185 9.14 -5.62 4.30
CA LEU A 185 8.02 -4.81 4.76
C LEU A 185 7.31 -4.10 3.60
N ALA A 186 8.07 -3.52 2.66
CA ALA A 186 7.52 -2.85 1.51
C ALA A 186 6.73 -3.80 0.59
N GLU A 187 7.25 -5.00 0.34
CA GLU A 187 6.58 -6.03 -0.45
C GLU A 187 5.29 -6.51 0.23
N ALA A 188 5.37 -6.87 1.51
CA ALA A 188 4.20 -7.30 2.28
C ALA A 188 3.12 -6.21 2.35
N PHE A 189 3.52 -4.96 2.61
CA PHE A 189 2.60 -3.84 2.65
C PHE A 189 1.88 -3.62 1.33
N LEU A 190 2.60 -3.65 0.19
CA LEU A 190 1.99 -3.45 -1.12
C LEU A 190 1.02 -4.58 -1.47
N GLU A 191 1.42 -5.84 -1.26
CA GLU A 191 0.57 -7.00 -1.56
C GLU A 191 -0.70 -7.00 -0.68
N ASN A 192 -0.54 -6.86 0.64
CA ASN A 192 -1.68 -6.88 1.56
C ASN A 192 -2.60 -5.67 1.37
N SER A 193 -2.04 -4.47 1.14
CA SER A 193 -2.86 -3.27 0.91
C SER A 193 -3.65 -3.34 -0.39
N LEU A 194 -3.07 -3.92 -1.45
CA LEU A 194 -3.78 -4.10 -2.70
C LEU A 194 -4.94 -5.08 -2.53
N GLU A 195 -4.72 -6.19 -1.83
CA GLU A 195 -5.76 -7.18 -1.59
C GLU A 195 -6.91 -6.62 -0.75
N LEU A 196 -6.61 -5.90 0.31
CA LEU A 196 -7.63 -5.21 1.12
C LEU A 196 -8.39 -4.14 0.32
N PHE A 197 -7.70 -3.43 -0.59
CA PHE A 197 -8.35 -2.51 -1.51
C PHE A 197 -9.35 -3.21 -2.43
N ILE A 198 -8.98 -4.38 -2.96
CA ILE A 198 -9.86 -5.19 -3.81
C ILE A 198 -11.09 -5.66 -3.03
N ILE A 199 -10.88 -6.21 -1.83
CA ILE A 199 -11.97 -6.67 -0.95
C ILE A 199 -12.92 -5.52 -0.60
N SER A 200 -12.37 -4.31 -0.41
CA SER A 200 -13.16 -3.11 -0.11
C SER A 200 -13.88 -2.53 -1.33
N ASN A 201 -13.49 -2.90 -2.55
CA ASN A 201 -14.02 -2.33 -3.80
C ASN A 201 -14.38 -3.42 -4.83
N PRO A 202 -15.31 -4.36 -4.51
CA PRO A 202 -15.61 -5.50 -5.36
C PRO A 202 -16.16 -5.11 -6.74
N GLU A 203 -17.05 -4.11 -6.83
CA GLU A 203 -17.60 -3.66 -8.12
C GLU A 203 -16.53 -3.10 -9.06
N LEU A 204 -15.54 -2.39 -8.50
CA LEU A 204 -14.43 -1.84 -9.28
C LEU A 204 -13.54 -2.95 -9.83
N TYR A 205 -13.25 -3.96 -9.00
CA TYR A 205 -12.54 -5.14 -9.43
C TYR A 205 -13.27 -5.85 -10.58
N GLU A 206 -14.57 -6.07 -10.43
CA GLU A 206 -15.39 -6.75 -11.44
C GLU A 206 -15.39 -5.99 -12.76
N TYR A 207 -15.52 -4.66 -12.70
CA TYR A 207 -15.42 -3.78 -13.87
C TYR A 207 -14.06 -3.91 -14.56
N GLN A 208 -12.96 -3.82 -13.82
CA GLN A 208 -11.61 -3.89 -14.40
C GLN A 208 -11.29 -5.29 -14.97
N GLY A 209 -11.75 -6.36 -14.30
CA GLY A 209 -11.60 -7.73 -14.80
C GLY A 209 -12.34 -7.94 -16.12
N ILE A 210 -13.60 -7.49 -16.19
CA ILE A 210 -14.40 -7.51 -17.41
C ILE A 210 -13.73 -6.70 -18.53
N LYS A 211 -13.30 -5.48 -18.23
CA LYS A 211 -12.63 -4.60 -19.19
C LYS A 211 -11.40 -5.28 -19.79
N PHE A 212 -10.56 -5.86 -18.93
CA PHE A 212 -9.38 -6.60 -19.36
C PHE A 212 -9.74 -7.76 -20.29
N CYS A 213 -10.76 -8.56 -19.97
CA CYS A 213 -11.19 -9.67 -20.84
C CYS A 213 -11.71 -9.19 -22.19
N PHE A 214 -12.39 -8.05 -22.24
CA PHE A 214 -12.89 -7.48 -23.49
C PHE A 214 -11.79 -6.89 -24.36
N GLU A 215 -10.88 -6.11 -23.77
CA GLU A 215 -9.73 -5.53 -24.50
C GLU A 215 -8.85 -6.63 -25.13
N ASN A 216 -8.57 -7.71 -24.39
CA ASN A 216 -7.77 -8.83 -24.93
C ASN A 216 -8.53 -9.72 -25.93
N LYS A 217 -9.88 -9.76 -25.91
CA LYS A 217 -10.67 -10.48 -26.91
C LYS A 217 -10.81 -9.67 -28.21
N MET A 218 -10.80 -8.33 -28.14
CA MET A 218 -10.88 -7.44 -29.29
C MET A 218 -9.63 -7.47 -30.18
N GLU A 219 -8.46 -7.84 -29.64
CA GLU A 219 -7.23 -8.04 -30.44
C GLU A 219 -7.33 -9.24 -31.41
N ASN A 220 -8.32 -10.14 -31.24
CA ASN A 220 -8.56 -11.27 -32.16
C ASN A 220 -9.68 -11.02 -33.18
N GLY A 221 -10.05 -9.76 -33.41
CA GLY A 221 -10.84 -9.35 -34.57
C GLY A 221 -12.22 -10.00 -34.68
N ASN A 222 -13.19 -9.47 -33.94
CA ASN A 222 -14.55 -9.26 -34.40
C ASN A 222 -15.32 -8.50 -33.31
N VAL A 223 -15.85 -7.34 -33.68
CA VAL A 223 -16.90 -6.66 -32.92
C VAL A 223 -18.11 -7.60 -32.94
N ILE A 224 -18.58 -8.01 -31.77
CA ILE A 224 -19.66 -8.97 -31.70
C ILE A 224 -21.00 -8.22 -31.83
N ASP A 225 -21.61 -8.34 -33.01
CA ASP A 225 -23.00 -7.98 -33.33
C ASP A 225 -23.97 -8.81 -32.49
N VAL A 226 -25.02 -8.16 -31.95
CA VAL A 226 -26.34 -8.64 -31.42
C VAL A 226 -26.36 -9.87 -30.46
N TYR A 227 -25.54 -10.89 -30.66
CA TYR A 227 -25.41 -12.11 -29.88
C TYR A 227 -24.02 -12.22 -29.28
N VAL A 228 -23.91 -12.18 -27.95
CA VAL A 228 -22.62 -12.33 -27.29
C VAL A 228 -22.38 -13.81 -27.02
N ASP A 229 -21.67 -14.46 -27.94
CA ASP A 229 -21.23 -15.85 -27.73
C ASP A 229 -20.25 -15.90 -26.56
N MET A 230 -20.81 -16.22 -25.40
CA MET A 230 -20.03 -16.44 -24.20
C MET A 230 -19.77 -17.93 -24.06
N LYS A 231 -18.52 -18.31 -24.32
CA LYS A 231 -17.96 -19.58 -23.85
C LYS A 231 -17.96 -19.56 -22.33
N ILE A 232 -19.04 -20.00 -21.72
CA ILE A 232 -19.21 -20.14 -20.27
C ILE A 232 -19.76 -21.53 -20.03
N ASP A 233 -19.08 -22.29 -19.17
CA ASP A 233 -19.48 -23.63 -18.79
C ASP A 233 -20.92 -23.64 -18.26
N ASN A 234 -21.73 -24.54 -18.84
CA ASN A 234 -23.08 -25.00 -18.48
C ASN A 234 -23.84 -24.13 -17.48
N MET A 235 -24.93 -23.46 -17.92
CA MET A 235 -26.07 -22.93 -17.13
C MET A 235 -25.87 -22.55 -15.64
N ASN A 236 -24.69 -22.09 -15.23
CA ASN A 236 -24.43 -21.76 -13.84
C ASN A 236 -24.76 -20.29 -13.58
N ALA A 237 -25.23 -19.98 -12.37
CA ALA A 237 -25.54 -18.63 -11.91
C ALA A 237 -24.41 -17.60 -12.21
N GLU A 238 -23.16 -18.08 -12.30
CA GLU A 238 -21.97 -17.30 -12.59
C GLU A 238 -21.94 -16.75 -14.02
N GLY A 239 -22.38 -17.54 -15.01
CA GLY A 239 -22.42 -17.08 -16.39
C GLY A 239 -23.44 -15.98 -16.61
N ARG A 240 -24.61 -16.13 -15.98
CA ARG A 240 -25.63 -15.08 -15.91
C ARG A 240 -25.09 -13.83 -15.21
N MET A 241 -24.39 -13.99 -14.08
CA MET A 241 -23.77 -12.87 -13.36
C MET A 241 -22.80 -12.07 -14.25
N VAL A 242 -21.92 -12.75 -14.99
CA VAL A 242 -20.98 -12.08 -15.90
C VAL A 242 -21.73 -11.35 -17.01
N PHE A 243 -22.70 -12.00 -17.65
CA PHE A 243 -23.53 -11.39 -18.69
C PHE A 243 -24.27 -10.13 -18.21
N GLU A 244 -24.89 -10.18 -17.03
CA GLU A 244 -25.57 -9.02 -16.43
C GLU A 244 -24.61 -7.87 -16.14
N LYS A 245 -23.39 -8.17 -15.66
CA LYS A 245 -22.36 -7.14 -15.46
C LYS A 245 -21.92 -6.50 -16.76
N LEU A 246 -21.89 -7.26 -17.86
CA LEU A 246 -21.53 -6.74 -19.17
C LEU A 246 -22.58 -5.79 -19.73
N LYS A 247 -23.87 -6.11 -19.54
CA LYS A 247 -24.96 -5.18 -19.81
C LYS A 247 -24.85 -3.94 -18.93
N LYS A 248 -24.68 -4.11 -17.61
CA LYS A 248 -24.52 -3.01 -16.64
C LYS A 248 -23.38 -2.05 -17.04
N PHE A 249 -22.26 -2.58 -17.49
CA PHE A 249 -21.09 -1.80 -17.91
C PHE A 249 -21.07 -1.40 -19.39
N LYS A 250 -22.14 -1.70 -20.13
CA LYS A 250 -22.32 -1.30 -21.54
C LYS A 250 -21.24 -1.83 -22.49
N TYR A 251 -20.66 -2.99 -22.18
CA TYR A 251 -19.76 -3.69 -23.10
C TYR A 251 -20.52 -4.46 -24.18
N ILE A 252 -21.81 -4.71 -23.96
CA ILE A 252 -22.72 -5.41 -24.86
C ILE A 252 -24.06 -4.67 -24.93
N SER A 253 -24.84 -4.91 -25.99
CA SER A 253 -26.17 -4.29 -26.14
C SER A 253 -27.10 -4.68 -24.99
N ALA A 254 -27.96 -3.75 -24.55
CA ALA A 254 -29.00 -4.04 -23.56
C ALA A 254 -29.95 -5.17 -24.04
N ASN A 255 -30.17 -5.21 -25.36
CA ASN A 255 -30.99 -6.21 -26.04
C ASN A 255 -30.22 -7.49 -26.40
N ALA A 256 -28.94 -7.59 -26.02
CA ALA A 256 -28.18 -8.80 -26.26
C ALA A 256 -28.86 -9.99 -25.58
N GLU A 257 -28.88 -11.11 -26.28
CA GLU A 257 -29.33 -12.40 -25.76
C GLU A 257 -28.12 -13.26 -25.41
N LEU A 258 -28.24 -14.04 -24.34
CA LEU A 258 -27.16 -14.89 -23.84
C LEU A 258 -27.21 -16.24 -24.54
N ASN A 259 -26.31 -16.46 -25.51
CA ASN A 259 -26.04 -17.77 -26.07
C ASN A 259 -24.91 -18.43 -25.26
N ILE A 260 -25.24 -19.53 -24.57
CA ILE A 260 -24.29 -20.27 -23.74
C ILE A 260 -23.70 -21.41 -24.57
N ILE A 261 -22.40 -21.35 -24.82
CA ILE A 261 -21.65 -22.46 -25.43
C ILE A 261 -21.00 -23.24 -24.28
N PRO A 262 -21.38 -24.52 -24.05
CA PRO A 262 -20.77 -25.33 -23.00
C PRO A 262 -19.30 -25.59 -23.34
N VAL A 263 -18.41 -25.11 -22.48
CA VAL A 263 -16.96 -25.35 -22.58
C VAL A 263 -16.48 -25.78 -21.20
N VAL A 264 -15.67 -26.84 -21.14
CA VAL A 264 -14.93 -27.21 -19.92
C VAL A 264 -13.82 -26.19 -19.75
N ASP A 265 -14.00 -25.19 -18.88
CA ASP A 265 -13.05 -24.08 -18.76
C ASP A 265 -12.73 -23.72 -17.30
N GLU A 266 -11.43 -23.59 -17.02
CA GLU A 266 -10.84 -23.22 -15.72
C GLU A 266 -10.95 -21.70 -15.43
N THR A 267 -11.47 -20.92 -16.38
CA THR A 267 -11.64 -19.45 -16.28
C THR A 267 -12.65 -18.99 -15.21
N ARG A 268 -13.42 -19.91 -14.59
CA ARG A 268 -14.31 -19.62 -13.45
C ARG A 268 -13.62 -18.90 -12.28
N SER A 269 -12.32 -19.16 -12.11
CA SER A 269 -11.51 -18.57 -11.05
C SER A 269 -11.19 -17.08 -11.25
N PHE A 270 -11.44 -16.50 -12.44
CA PHE A 270 -11.11 -15.10 -12.70
C PHE A 270 -12.20 -14.12 -12.27
N TYR A 271 -13.48 -14.43 -12.51
CA TYR A 271 -14.56 -13.44 -12.33
C TYR A 271 -15.11 -13.33 -10.91
N LYS A 272 -14.87 -14.33 -10.07
CA LYS A 272 -15.42 -14.40 -8.71
C LYS A 272 -14.31 -14.59 -7.71
N LEU A 273 -14.09 -13.59 -6.87
CA LEU A 273 -13.11 -13.68 -5.79
C LEU A 273 -13.73 -14.43 -4.61
N TYR A 274 -13.02 -15.45 -4.12
CA TYR A 274 -13.43 -16.22 -2.96
C TYR A 274 -12.71 -15.67 -1.73
N LEU A 275 -13.45 -14.96 -0.88
CA LEU A 275 -12.90 -14.41 0.36
C LEU A 275 -12.80 -15.52 1.41
N ASN A 276 -11.61 -15.68 1.99
CA ASN A 276 -11.43 -16.32 3.27
C ASN A 276 -11.66 -15.29 4.38
N SER A 277 -12.75 -15.42 5.11
CA SER A 277 -13.12 -14.48 6.18
C SER A 277 -12.22 -14.58 7.42
N GLU A 278 -11.56 -15.72 7.66
CA GLU A 278 -10.68 -15.90 8.82
C GLU A 278 -9.39 -15.08 8.68
N TYR A 279 -8.85 -14.99 7.46
CA TYR A 279 -7.57 -14.34 7.19
C TYR A 279 -7.68 -13.04 6.37
N ASN A 280 -8.89 -12.65 5.94
CA ASN A 280 -9.12 -11.56 4.98
C ASN A 280 -8.32 -11.72 3.67
N VAL A 281 -8.16 -12.96 3.20
CA VAL A 281 -7.39 -13.29 1.99
C VAL A 281 -8.32 -13.75 0.88
N ILE A 282 -8.00 -13.42 -0.36
CA ILE A 282 -8.69 -13.95 -1.53
C ILE A 282 -8.05 -15.28 -1.96
N HIS A 283 -8.78 -16.39 -1.84
CA HIS A 283 -8.29 -17.73 -2.11
C HIS A 283 -7.76 -17.95 -3.54
N ASN A 284 -8.37 -17.31 -4.53
CA ASN A 284 -8.06 -17.47 -5.95
C ASN A 284 -7.33 -16.26 -6.57
N PHE A 285 -6.79 -15.36 -5.74
CA PHE A 285 -6.06 -14.20 -6.25
C PHE A 285 -4.69 -14.63 -6.78
N ASN A 286 -4.33 -14.11 -7.96
CA ASN A 286 -3.17 -14.53 -8.74
C ASN A 286 -2.47 -13.31 -9.36
N ASP A 287 -1.37 -13.54 -10.09
CA ASP A 287 -0.59 -12.45 -10.68
C ASP A 287 -1.38 -11.61 -11.68
N LEU A 288 -2.39 -12.18 -12.34
CA LEU A 288 -3.25 -11.44 -13.26
C LEU A 288 -4.16 -10.47 -12.50
N HIS A 289 -4.80 -10.93 -11.43
CA HIS A 289 -5.60 -10.08 -10.54
C HIS A 289 -4.77 -8.94 -9.97
N TYR A 290 -3.54 -9.24 -9.52
CA TYR A 290 -2.58 -8.24 -9.07
C TYR A 290 -2.28 -7.21 -10.16
N LYS A 291 -2.01 -7.66 -11.39
CA LYS A 291 -1.65 -6.77 -12.49
C LYS A 291 -2.76 -5.81 -12.88
N ILE A 292 -4.00 -6.30 -12.95
CA ILE A 292 -5.18 -5.52 -13.31
C ILE A 292 -5.42 -4.43 -12.27
N MET A 293 -5.34 -4.78 -10.99
CA MET A 293 -5.73 -3.88 -9.91
C MET A 293 -4.63 -2.94 -9.46
N LEU A 294 -3.35 -3.27 -9.63
CA LEU A 294 -2.24 -2.43 -9.17
C LEU A 294 -2.31 -1.01 -9.78
N ARG A 295 -2.65 -0.90 -11.06
CA ARG A 295 -2.73 0.42 -11.73
C ARG A 295 -3.86 1.26 -11.14
N GLU A 296 -5.05 0.68 -11.03
CA GLU A 296 -6.22 1.36 -10.44
C GLU A 296 -5.97 1.77 -8.99
N PHE A 297 -5.34 0.89 -8.22
CA PHE A 297 -4.94 1.14 -6.84
C PHE A 297 -4.04 2.38 -6.71
N ILE A 298 -2.98 2.45 -7.52
CA ILE A 298 -2.04 3.59 -7.50
C ILE A 298 -2.74 4.87 -7.99
N ASP A 299 -3.49 4.80 -9.09
CA ASP A 299 -4.16 5.97 -9.67
C ASP A 299 -5.18 6.58 -8.70
N ARG A 300 -6.04 5.76 -8.09
CA ARG A 300 -7.01 6.23 -7.09
C ARG A 300 -6.33 6.82 -5.87
N GLN A 301 -5.28 6.18 -5.38
CA GLN A 301 -4.54 6.68 -4.23
C GLN A 301 -3.97 8.07 -4.51
N GLU A 302 -3.34 8.27 -5.67
CA GLU A 302 -2.75 9.57 -6.05
C GLU A 302 -3.82 10.63 -6.30
N ASN A 303 -4.94 10.26 -6.93
CA ASN A 303 -6.07 11.16 -7.14
C ASN A 303 -6.68 11.64 -5.81
N ILE A 304 -6.86 10.76 -4.82
CA ILE A 304 -7.34 11.15 -3.49
C ILE A 304 -6.40 12.19 -2.86
N LYS A 305 -5.08 11.96 -2.89
CA LYS A 305 -4.09 12.92 -2.36
C LYS A 305 -4.14 14.25 -3.10
N LYS A 306 -4.17 14.21 -4.43
CA LYS A 306 -4.22 15.41 -5.28
C LYS A 306 -5.46 16.24 -4.99
N HIS A 307 -6.64 15.62 -4.91
CA HIS A 307 -7.89 16.33 -4.63
C HIS A 307 -7.89 17.00 -3.26
N ILE A 308 -7.39 16.31 -2.23
CA ILE A 308 -7.32 16.89 -0.88
C ILE A 308 -6.30 18.02 -0.82
N LYS A 309 -5.15 17.87 -1.48
CA LYS A 309 -4.15 18.94 -1.58
C LYS A 309 -4.73 20.18 -2.27
N ILE A 310 -5.38 20.04 -3.42
CA ILE A 310 -6.03 21.16 -4.14
C ILE A 310 -7.06 21.85 -3.24
N ARG A 311 -7.85 21.08 -2.48
CA ARG A 311 -8.82 21.65 -1.53
C ARG A 311 -8.14 22.45 -0.43
N GLY A 312 -7.05 21.93 0.14
CA GLY A 312 -6.23 22.62 1.13
C GLY A 312 -5.58 23.90 0.58
N ASP A 313 -5.04 23.84 -0.64
CA ASP A 313 -4.41 24.99 -1.29
C ASP A 313 -5.44 26.10 -1.55
N LYS A 314 -6.64 25.76 -2.05
CA LYS A 314 -7.73 26.73 -2.22
C LYS A 314 -8.14 27.36 -0.89
N ALA A 315 -8.26 26.57 0.18
CA ALA A 315 -8.60 27.08 1.50
C ALA A 315 -7.51 28.00 2.07
N THR A 316 -6.23 27.69 1.81
CA THR A 316 -5.07 28.48 2.28
C THR A 316 -4.91 29.78 1.49
N VAL A 317 -5.11 29.74 0.16
CA VAL A 317 -5.14 30.94 -0.68
C VAL A 317 -6.27 31.86 -0.22
N TYR A 318 -7.47 31.29 -0.04
CA TYR A 318 -8.58 32.02 0.55
C TYR A 318 -8.19 32.60 1.91
N ALA A 319 -7.51 31.85 2.78
CA ALA A 319 -7.07 32.33 4.08
C ALA A 319 -6.12 33.55 4.01
N ARG A 320 -5.09 33.46 3.15
CA ARG A 320 -4.09 34.53 2.94
C ARG A 320 -4.70 35.83 2.39
N PHE A 321 -5.78 35.75 1.63
CA PHE A 321 -6.49 36.95 1.14
C PHE A 321 -7.10 37.81 2.26
N PHE A 322 -7.31 37.25 3.45
CA PHE A 322 -7.81 38.02 4.61
C PHE A 322 -6.70 38.37 5.60
N GLU A 323 -5.67 37.52 5.74
CA GLU A 323 -4.48 37.81 6.56
C GLU A 323 -3.72 39.05 6.06
N THR A 324 -3.71 39.28 4.75
CA THR A 324 -3.04 40.43 4.12
C THR A 324 -3.82 41.75 4.18
N LYS A 325 -5.07 41.75 4.69
CA LYS A 325 -5.87 42.97 4.82
C LYS A 325 -5.70 43.57 6.22
N LYS A 326 -4.89 44.63 6.30
CA LYS A 326 -4.67 45.45 7.52
C LYS A 326 -5.96 46.06 8.10
N HIS A 327 -7.00 46.23 7.26
CA HIS A 327 -8.32 46.69 7.68
C HIS A 327 -9.43 45.83 7.05
N ILE A 328 -10.28 45.23 7.88
CA ILE A 328 -11.44 44.44 7.44
C ILE A 328 -12.69 45.29 7.63
N ASN A 329 -13.28 45.80 6.54
CA ASN A 329 -14.51 46.59 6.62
C ASN A 329 -15.73 45.72 6.98
N LYS A 330 -16.82 46.35 7.45
CA LYS A 330 -18.04 45.67 7.93
C LYS A 330 -18.70 44.77 6.87
N SER A 331 -18.61 45.12 5.58
CA SER A 331 -19.13 44.28 4.49
C SER A 331 -18.30 43.00 4.30
N THR A 332 -16.96 43.10 4.36
CA THR A 332 -16.06 41.93 4.35
C THR A 332 -16.27 41.06 5.58
N PHE A 333 -16.48 41.66 6.76
CA PHE A 333 -16.79 40.91 7.99
C PHE A 333 -18.12 40.13 7.90
N LYS A 334 -19.14 40.69 7.23
CA LYS A 334 -20.43 40.02 7.01
C LYS A 334 -20.27 38.78 6.12
N VAL A 335 -19.38 38.85 5.14
CA VAL A 335 -19.00 37.71 4.29
C VAL A 335 -18.15 36.69 5.07
N MET A 336 -17.26 37.13 5.97
CA MET A 336 -16.47 36.24 6.84
C MET A 336 -17.32 35.48 7.88
N LYS A 337 -18.35 36.12 8.44
CA LYS A 337 -19.28 35.48 9.40
C LYS A 337 -20.02 34.27 8.81
N ASN A 338 -20.18 34.24 7.49
CA ASN A 338 -20.81 33.14 6.73
C ASN A 338 -19.79 32.22 6.04
N ASN A 339 -18.49 32.33 6.33
CA ASN A 339 -17.45 31.64 5.58
C ASN A 339 -16.68 30.61 6.41
N CYS A 340 -16.27 29.54 5.70
CA CYS A 340 -15.37 28.46 6.12
C CYS A 340 -14.03 28.91 6.72
N PHE A 341 -13.76 30.21 6.85
CA PHE A 341 -12.55 30.77 7.46
C PHE A 341 -12.48 30.42 8.96
N LYS A 342 -13.58 30.66 9.71
CA LYS A 342 -13.66 30.33 11.15
C LYS A 342 -13.61 28.82 11.43
N GLU A 343 -14.00 28.00 10.46
CA GLU A 343 -13.99 26.53 10.58
C GLU A 343 -12.59 25.92 10.34
N ASN A 344 -11.73 26.61 9.58
CA ASN A 344 -10.48 26.03 9.07
C ASN A 344 -9.20 26.66 9.64
N PHE A 345 -9.23 27.92 10.08
CA PHE A 345 -8.04 28.63 10.57
C PHE A 345 -8.37 29.41 11.85
N GLY A 346 -7.47 29.32 12.83
CA GLY A 346 -7.67 29.84 14.19
C GLY A 346 -7.82 31.36 14.29
N TYR A 347 -8.04 31.82 15.52
CA TYR A 347 -8.37 33.20 15.92
C TYR A 347 -7.58 34.27 15.15
N VAL A 348 -8.30 35.23 14.59
CA VAL A 348 -7.76 36.54 14.21
C VAL A 348 -7.93 37.42 15.45
N GLU A 349 -6.84 37.88 16.07
CA GLU A 349 -6.91 38.99 17.01
C GLU A 349 -7.37 40.23 16.22
N LEU A 350 -8.59 40.67 16.50
CA LEU A 350 -9.07 41.94 16.00
C LEU A 350 -8.43 43.00 16.90
N ASP A 351 -7.39 43.69 16.42
CA ASP A 351 -6.92 44.89 17.08
C ASP A 351 -8.10 45.86 17.23
N ASN A 352 -8.34 46.26 18.47
CA ASN A 352 -9.41 47.18 18.84
C ASN A 352 -9.36 48.43 17.96
N ASP A 353 -10.55 48.88 17.53
CA ASP A 353 -10.76 50.19 16.92
C ASP A 353 -9.95 51.26 17.67
N VAL A 354 -8.85 51.74 17.07
CA VAL A 354 -8.28 53.04 17.43
C VAL A 354 -9.18 54.09 16.77
N GLY A 355 -10.35 54.28 17.38
CA GLY A 355 -11.33 55.27 17.00
C GLY A 355 -11.56 56.25 18.15
N ALA A 356 -10.88 57.39 18.08
CA ALA A 356 -11.15 58.64 18.80
C ALA A 356 -10.79 58.72 20.30
N MET A 357 -9.53 59.10 20.57
CA MET A 357 -9.29 60.24 21.47
C MET A 357 -8.90 61.44 20.61
N CYS A 358 -9.34 62.63 21.05
CA CYS A 358 -9.21 63.97 20.46
C CYS A 358 -10.33 64.41 19.51
N SER A 359 -11.51 64.71 20.07
CA SER A 359 -11.95 66.10 20.35
C SER A 359 -13.33 66.09 21.01
#